data_AF-A0A7J4PQA7-F1
#
_entry.id   AF-A0A7J4PQA7-F1
#
_cell.length_a   1.000
_cell.length_b   1.000
_cell.length_c   1.000
_cell.angle_alpha   90.00
_cell.angle_beta   90.00
_cell.angle_gamma   90.00
#
_symmetry.space_group_name_H-M   'P 1'
#
loop_
_entity.id
_entity.type
_entity.pdbx_description
1 polymer ?
#
loop_
_entity_poly.entity_id
_entity_poly.type
_entity_poly.pdbx_seq_one_letter_code
_entity_poly.pdbx_strand_id
1 'polypeptide(L)'
;MDATGLWFSKLQRNFFADYGQFRWTDEQRTWDWNNLTTVDLVRTRDGTKRLVLRRKEEIHTENGRPDIRKEGGYDANLRYMLGINIDAEPGDIECDYYTARVYDHYKNRWNLIGPKKRLSFQIGDKAWLWQWADEKCEPTSNTETSTEETKIGGIHKYIKDTISSDALVYTNIFNLDVGAHHECSPIIYQPAVDGMKNFIREIHCSTKHETNGKKEVEVTLVFNNEELRKHKILNKMYERIRLAKYGRLRDIESFVIMADSDDNNVNGLCFTKIYSGKNDLEEDTIHGDPEGDLPPHRVKYYANDYKHPIIFVNTSNHSMAEHDTNPDLWKWEYAPWVDEKPFISGKKSREEVNKPYFELNTPQ
;
A
#
# COMPACT_ATOMS: atom_id res chain seq x y z
N MET A 1 -9.21 2.82 -15.69
CA MET A 1 -9.05 2.20 -17.02
C MET A 1 -8.17 0.96 -16.92
N ASP A 2 -8.48 -0.13 -17.64
CA ASP A 2 -7.61 -1.33 -17.67
C ASP A 2 -6.24 -0.99 -18.26
N ALA A 3 -5.19 -1.35 -17.51
CA ALA A 3 -3.79 -1.07 -17.83
C ALA A 3 -2.94 -2.36 -17.92
N THR A 4 -3.60 -3.52 -18.03
CA THR A 4 -2.92 -4.80 -18.18
C THR A 4 -1.94 -4.78 -19.37
N GLY A 5 -0.71 -5.22 -19.14
CA GLY A 5 0.36 -5.21 -20.15
C GLY A 5 1.18 -3.92 -20.22
N LEU A 6 0.75 -2.86 -19.54
CA LEU A 6 1.51 -1.63 -19.42
C LEU A 6 2.55 -1.70 -18.30
N TRP A 7 3.54 -0.84 -18.44
CA TRP A 7 4.64 -0.62 -17.53
C TRP A 7 4.62 0.81 -17.03
N PHE A 8 5.18 0.99 -15.84
CA PHE A 8 5.38 2.29 -15.22
C PHE A 8 6.85 2.44 -14.85
N SER A 9 7.42 3.60 -15.15
CA SER A 9 8.76 3.97 -14.68
C SER A 9 8.74 5.27 -13.91
N LYS A 10 9.54 5.37 -12.85
CA LYS A 10 9.72 6.62 -12.09
C LYS A 10 11.19 6.85 -11.77
N LEU A 11 11.68 8.04 -12.05
CA LEU A 11 12.94 8.54 -11.54
C LEU A 11 12.71 8.98 -10.09
N GLN A 12 13.29 8.24 -9.15
CA GLN A 12 13.18 8.53 -7.73
C GLN A 12 14.54 8.39 -7.05
N ARG A 13 14.68 9.03 -5.89
CA ARG A 13 15.83 8.81 -5.00
C ARG A 13 15.90 7.32 -4.69
N ASN A 14 17.12 6.79 -4.69
CA ASN A 14 17.36 5.46 -4.20
C ASN A 14 17.22 5.47 -2.67
N PHE A 15 16.99 4.31 -2.08
CA PHE A 15 16.88 4.17 -0.64
C PHE A 15 17.60 2.92 -0.19
N PHE A 16 18.06 2.95 1.07
CA PHE A 16 18.48 1.75 1.77
C PHE A 16 17.40 1.38 2.76
N ALA A 17 17.07 0.09 2.80
CA ALA A 17 16.05 -0.48 3.69
C ALA A 17 16.57 -1.75 4.36
N ASP A 18 17.85 -1.77 4.75
CA ASP A 18 18.47 -2.94 5.39
C ASP A 18 18.54 -2.75 6.92
N TYR A 19 18.43 -3.85 7.66
CA TYR A 19 18.56 -3.90 9.13
C TYR A 19 17.60 -2.95 9.87
N GLY A 20 16.35 -2.83 9.41
CA GLY A 20 15.31 -2.02 10.04
C GLY A 20 15.42 -0.51 9.82
N GLN A 21 16.40 -0.05 9.04
CA GLN A 21 16.60 1.37 8.75
C GLN A 21 16.18 1.72 7.33
N PHE A 22 15.22 2.63 7.21
CA PHE A 22 14.93 3.32 5.96
C PHE A 22 15.70 4.64 5.92
N ARG A 23 16.38 4.89 4.80
CA ARG A 23 16.99 6.19 4.53
C ARG A 23 17.00 6.45 3.02
N TRP A 24 16.70 7.68 2.64
CA TRP A 24 16.94 8.12 1.28
C TRP A 24 18.44 8.28 1.01
N THR A 25 18.84 8.05 -0.23
CA THR A 25 20.18 8.38 -0.72
C THR A 25 20.11 9.57 -1.66
N ASP A 26 21.26 10.18 -1.93
CA ASP A 26 21.34 11.27 -2.92
C ASP A 26 21.43 10.76 -4.36
N GLU A 27 21.61 9.46 -4.54
CA GLU A 27 21.58 8.81 -5.84
C GLU A 27 20.13 8.72 -6.34
N GLN A 28 19.90 9.08 -7.59
CA GLN A 28 18.62 8.86 -8.25
C GLN A 28 18.75 7.69 -9.24
N ARG A 29 17.69 6.91 -9.36
CA ARG A 29 17.59 5.89 -10.40
C ARG A 29 16.17 5.79 -10.93
N THR A 30 16.07 5.34 -12.18
CA THR A 30 14.78 4.93 -12.73
C THR A 30 14.44 3.55 -12.22
N TRP A 31 13.22 3.41 -11.74
CA TRP A 31 12.64 2.14 -11.31
C TRP A 31 11.54 1.77 -12.28
N ASP A 32 11.54 0.52 -12.71
CA ASP A 32 10.57 -0.01 -13.66
C ASP A 32 9.67 -1.03 -12.97
N TRP A 33 8.36 -0.84 -13.09
CA TRP A 33 7.34 -1.73 -12.58
C TRP A 33 6.45 -2.21 -13.72
N ASN A 34 6.15 -3.50 -13.70
CA ASN A 34 5.22 -4.17 -14.60
C ASN A 34 3.95 -4.59 -13.85
N ASN A 35 3.09 -5.32 -14.55
CA ASN A 35 1.85 -5.91 -14.05
C ASN A 35 0.86 -4.86 -13.52
N LEU A 36 0.86 -3.68 -14.15
CA LEU A 36 -0.19 -2.70 -13.92
C LEU A 36 -1.55 -3.35 -14.23
N THR A 37 -2.54 -3.06 -13.40
CA THR A 37 -3.92 -3.53 -13.58
C THR A 37 -4.84 -2.39 -13.94
N THR A 38 -4.69 -1.23 -13.27
CA THR A 38 -5.52 -0.07 -13.55
C THR A 38 -4.73 1.23 -13.51
N VAL A 39 -5.17 2.17 -14.34
CA VAL A 39 -4.78 3.58 -14.35
C VAL A 39 -6.05 4.39 -14.24
N ASP A 40 -6.15 5.23 -13.22
CA ASP A 40 -7.30 6.11 -13.00
C ASP A 40 -6.81 7.55 -12.77
N LEU A 41 -7.59 8.52 -13.22
CA LEU A 41 -7.34 9.93 -12.97
C LEU A 41 -8.41 10.51 -12.06
N VAL A 42 -7.99 11.21 -11.02
CA VAL A 42 -8.87 11.76 -10.00
C VAL A 42 -8.52 13.20 -9.66
N ARG A 43 -9.53 14.00 -9.29
CA ARG A 43 -9.33 15.34 -8.72
C ARG A 43 -9.52 15.26 -7.21
N THR A 44 -8.50 15.62 -6.46
CA THR A 44 -8.58 15.68 -5.00
C THR A 44 -9.37 16.90 -4.54
N ARG A 45 -9.74 16.95 -3.26
CA ARG A 45 -10.58 18.01 -2.70
C ARG A 45 -9.94 19.40 -2.76
N ASP A 46 -8.61 19.45 -2.73
CA ASP A 46 -7.80 20.67 -2.91
C ASP A 46 -7.61 21.06 -4.40
N GLY A 47 -8.19 20.30 -5.33
CA GLY A 47 -8.15 20.59 -6.76
C GLY A 47 -6.96 19.96 -7.50
N THR A 48 -6.03 19.31 -6.80
CA THR A 48 -4.90 18.63 -7.45
C THR A 48 -5.39 17.45 -8.28
N LYS A 49 -4.83 17.28 -9.48
CA LYS A 49 -5.08 16.11 -10.32
C LYS A 49 -4.08 15.01 -9.93
N ARG A 50 -4.57 13.80 -9.73
CA ARG A 50 -3.73 12.64 -9.35
C ARG A 50 -3.95 11.47 -10.28
N LEU A 51 -2.86 10.90 -10.76
CA LEU A 51 -2.85 9.56 -11.35
C LEU A 51 -2.84 8.54 -10.22
N VAL A 52 -3.75 7.59 -10.26
CA VAL A 52 -3.76 6.42 -9.37
C VAL A 52 -3.41 5.20 -10.21
N LEU A 53 -2.29 4.58 -9.87
CA LEU A 53 -1.81 3.36 -10.50
C LEU A 53 -2.03 2.20 -9.54
N ARG A 54 -2.58 1.10 -10.04
CA ARG A 54 -2.63 -0.18 -9.31
C ARG A 54 -1.90 -1.25 -10.07
N ARG A 55 -1.26 -2.15 -9.33
CA ARG A 55 -0.65 -3.36 -9.88
C ARG A 55 -0.90 -4.55 -8.97
N LYS A 56 -0.75 -5.75 -9.53
CA LYS A 56 -0.79 -7.01 -8.79
C LYS A 56 0.48 -7.79 -9.05
N GLU A 57 0.94 -8.50 -8.02
CA GLU A 57 2.07 -9.41 -8.12
C GLU A 57 1.69 -10.73 -7.48
N GLU A 58 1.76 -11.80 -8.28
CA GLU A 58 1.69 -13.17 -7.78
C GLU A 58 2.99 -13.47 -7.04
N ILE A 59 2.87 -13.85 -5.77
CA ILE A 59 3.99 -14.24 -4.94
C ILE A 59 3.79 -15.64 -4.40
N HIS A 60 4.90 -16.35 -4.29
CA HIS A 60 4.99 -17.56 -3.48
C HIS A 60 5.64 -17.19 -2.14
N THR A 61 4.97 -17.45 -1.02
CA THR A 61 5.48 -17.09 0.31
C THR A 61 5.19 -18.15 1.36
N GLU A 62 6.11 -18.30 2.29
CA GLU A 62 5.95 -19.13 3.49
C GLU A 62 5.54 -18.29 4.71
N ASN A 63 5.58 -16.96 4.58
CA ASN A 63 5.56 -16.04 5.72
C ASN A 63 4.27 -15.21 5.82
N GLY A 64 3.33 -15.26 4.88
CA GLY A 64 2.14 -14.40 4.94
C GLY A 64 0.91 -15.01 5.67
N ARG A 65 0.64 -16.31 5.49
CA ARG A 65 -0.50 -17.05 6.08
C ARG A 65 -0.04 -18.06 7.14
N PRO A 66 0.13 -17.68 8.41
CA PRO A 66 0.59 -18.63 9.44
C PRO A 66 -0.40 -19.79 9.71
N ASP A 67 -1.66 -19.66 9.28
CA ASP A 67 -2.69 -20.71 9.32
C ASP A 67 -2.46 -21.81 8.28
N ILE A 68 -1.83 -21.48 7.14
CA ILE A 68 -1.43 -22.44 6.12
C ILE A 68 0.03 -22.82 6.36
N ARG A 69 0.25 -23.79 7.27
CA ARG A 69 1.53 -24.52 7.29
C ARG A 69 1.50 -25.63 6.25
N LYS A 70 1.68 -25.28 4.99
CA LYS A 70 2.03 -26.27 3.96
C LYS A 70 3.55 -26.39 3.92
N GLU A 71 4.06 -27.63 3.90
CA GLU A 71 5.44 -27.87 3.47
C GLU A 71 5.57 -27.30 2.04
N GLY A 72 6.37 -26.25 1.88
CA GLY A 72 6.60 -25.61 0.58
C GLY A 72 5.74 -24.39 0.24
N GLY A 73 5.26 -23.62 1.24
CA GLY A 73 4.66 -22.29 1.03
C GLY A 73 3.26 -22.27 0.40
N TYR A 74 2.79 -21.07 0.01
CA TYR A 74 1.53 -20.88 -0.70
C TYR A 74 1.59 -19.69 -1.66
N ASP A 75 0.77 -19.75 -2.69
CA ASP A 75 0.64 -18.69 -3.68
C ASP A 75 -0.42 -17.66 -3.24
N ALA A 76 -0.12 -16.38 -3.43
CA ALA A 76 -1.02 -15.28 -3.12
C ALA A 76 -0.80 -14.07 -4.02
N ASN A 77 -1.77 -13.17 -4.01
CA ASN A 77 -1.71 -11.93 -4.79
C ASN A 77 -1.45 -10.73 -3.89
N LEU A 78 -0.29 -10.10 -4.07
CA LEU A 78 -0.04 -8.78 -3.51
C LEU A 78 -0.66 -7.71 -4.39
N ARG A 79 -1.40 -6.80 -3.77
CA ARG A 79 -1.99 -5.63 -4.42
C ARG A 79 -1.16 -4.41 -4.04
N TYR A 80 -0.92 -3.54 -5.01
CA TYR A 80 -0.18 -2.31 -4.80
C TYR A 80 -0.93 -1.11 -5.37
N MET A 81 -0.75 0.04 -4.72
CA MET A 81 -1.23 1.33 -5.21
C MET A 81 -0.13 2.40 -5.14
N LEU A 82 -0.07 3.24 -6.16
CA LEU A 82 0.74 4.46 -6.19
C LEU A 82 -0.10 5.63 -6.68
N GLY A 83 -0.06 6.75 -5.93
CA GLY A 83 -0.65 8.02 -6.32
C GLY A 83 0.43 8.99 -6.77
N ILE A 84 0.23 9.68 -7.90
CA ILE A 84 1.17 10.66 -8.45
C ILE A 84 0.42 11.93 -8.77
N ASN A 85 0.89 13.08 -8.30
CA ASN A 85 0.33 14.36 -8.71
C ASN A 85 0.68 14.63 -10.17
N ILE A 86 -0.29 15.13 -10.93
CA ILE A 86 -0.12 15.55 -12.32
C ILE A 86 -0.27 17.06 -12.38
N ASP A 87 0.85 17.75 -12.56
CA ASP A 87 0.92 19.21 -12.57
C ASP A 87 1.05 19.79 -13.98
N ALA A 88 1.26 18.94 -14.99
CA ALA A 88 1.40 19.31 -16.39
C ALA A 88 0.66 18.31 -17.31
N GLU A 89 0.39 18.72 -18.55
CA GLU A 89 -0.14 17.80 -19.55
C GLU A 89 0.85 16.66 -19.83
N PRO A 90 0.37 15.43 -20.09
CA PRO A 90 1.24 14.33 -20.45
C PRO A 90 1.94 14.63 -21.77
N GLY A 91 3.21 14.24 -21.87
CA GLY A 91 3.99 14.35 -23.11
C GLY A 91 3.38 13.53 -24.25
N ASP A 92 3.87 13.72 -25.47
CA ASP A 92 3.43 12.92 -26.60
C ASP A 92 3.99 11.50 -26.53
N ILE A 93 3.35 10.58 -27.28
CA ILE A 93 3.83 9.21 -27.37
C ILE A 93 5.06 9.18 -28.26
N GLU A 94 6.16 8.67 -27.71
CA GLU A 94 7.44 8.49 -28.38
C GLU A 94 7.78 7.01 -28.50
N CYS A 95 8.58 6.67 -29.51
CA CYS A 95 9.14 5.34 -29.70
C CYS A 95 10.65 5.37 -29.52
N ASP A 96 11.16 4.73 -28.46
CA ASP A 96 12.58 4.67 -28.13
C ASP A 96 13.05 3.25 -27.84
N TYR A 97 14.37 3.01 -27.87
CA TYR A 97 14.96 1.76 -27.39
C TYR A 97 15.22 1.86 -25.90
N TYR A 98 14.74 0.88 -25.14
CA TYR A 98 14.85 0.87 -23.69
C TYR A 98 15.29 -0.49 -23.14
N THR A 99 16.01 -0.48 -22.03
CA THR A 99 16.34 -1.67 -21.24
C THR A 99 15.76 -1.47 -19.84
N ALA A 100 14.69 -2.20 -19.54
CA ALA A 100 14.06 -2.14 -18.23
C ALA A 100 14.88 -2.94 -17.21
N ARG A 101 14.98 -2.41 -16.00
CA ARG A 101 15.66 -3.04 -14.87
C ARG A 101 14.65 -3.41 -13.81
N VAL A 102 14.35 -4.70 -13.72
CA VAL A 102 13.35 -5.26 -12.80
C VAL A 102 14.04 -6.08 -11.73
N TYR A 103 13.63 -5.91 -10.48
CA TYR A 103 14.13 -6.75 -9.40
C TYR A 103 13.29 -8.02 -9.30
N ASP A 104 13.95 -9.17 -9.33
CA ASP A 104 13.35 -10.49 -9.19
C ASP A 104 13.49 -10.92 -7.73
N HIS A 105 12.40 -10.80 -6.98
CA HIS A 105 12.34 -11.13 -5.56
C HIS A 105 12.62 -12.61 -5.29
N TYR A 106 12.22 -13.49 -6.21
CA TYR A 106 12.44 -14.94 -6.07
C TYR A 106 13.91 -15.30 -6.21
N LYS A 107 14.60 -14.71 -7.19
CA LYS A 107 16.04 -14.95 -7.43
C LYS A 107 16.95 -14.00 -6.68
N ASN A 108 16.40 -13.04 -5.92
CA ASN A 108 17.12 -11.99 -5.20
C ASN A 108 18.16 -11.30 -6.11
N ARG A 109 17.76 -10.91 -7.32
CA ARG A 109 18.68 -10.30 -8.29
C ARG A 109 17.98 -9.33 -9.24
N TRP A 110 18.75 -8.43 -9.81
CA TRP A 110 18.28 -7.56 -10.89
C TRP A 110 18.31 -8.30 -12.22
N ASN A 111 17.19 -8.31 -12.92
CA ASN A 111 17.09 -8.76 -14.30
C ASN A 111 17.02 -7.54 -15.24
N LEU A 112 17.64 -7.67 -16.40
CA LEU A 112 17.55 -6.69 -17.49
C LEU A 112 16.65 -7.25 -18.58
N ILE A 113 15.69 -6.44 -19.03
CA ILE A 113 14.74 -6.80 -20.09
C ILE A 113 14.90 -5.78 -21.21
N GLY A 114 15.49 -6.20 -22.32
CA GLY A 114 15.85 -5.32 -23.43
C GLY A 114 17.30 -5.55 -23.90
N PRO A 115 17.82 -4.68 -24.79
CA PRO A 115 17.15 -3.51 -25.34
C PRO A 115 16.04 -3.89 -26.34
N LYS A 116 14.89 -3.22 -26.26
CA LYS A 116 13.78 -3.35 -27.21
C LYS A 116 13.13 -1.99 -27.46
N LYS A 117 12.45 -1.84 -28.60
CA LYS A 117 11.61 -0.66 -28.84
C LYS A 117 10.43 -0.66 -27.87
N ARG A 118 10.11 0.48 -27.29
CA ARG A 118 8.89 0.71 -26.50
C ARG A 118 8.16 1.93 -27.03
N LEU A 119 6.85 1.97 -26.82
CA LEU A 119 6.04 3.18 -26.91
C LEU A 119 5.91 3.74 -25.50
N SER A 120 6.20 5.02 -25.29
CA SER A 120 6.14 5.66 -23.98
C SER A 120 5.64 7.08 -24.07
N PHE A 121 5.04 7.58 -22.99
CA PHE A 121 4.82 9.01 -22.81
C PHE A 121 5.14 9.42 -21.38
N GLN A 122 5.57 10.66 -21.23
CA GLN A 122 5.99 11.21 -19.94
C GLN A 122 4.78 11.75 -19.15
N ILE A 123 4.83 11.60 -17.83
CA ILE A 123 3.86 12.12 -16.86
C ILE A 123 4.62 12.98 -15.85
N GLY A 124 4.43 14.30 -15.93
CA GLY A 124 5.29 15.25 -15.21
C GLY A 124 6.76 15.10 -15.62
N ASP A 125 7.69 15.39 -14.71
CA ASP A 125 9.11 15.42 -15.07
C ASP A 125 9.84 14.09 -14.83
N LYS A 126 9.23 13.19 -14.06
CA LYS A 126 9.95 12.05 -13.44
C LYS A 126 9.27 10.71 -13.63
N ALA A 127 8.20 10.63 -14.41
CA ALA A 127 7.45 9.40 -14.56
C ALA A 127 7.07 9.11 -16.02
N TRP A 128 6.94 7.84 -16.35
CA TRP A 128 6.58 7.37 -17.69
C TRP A 128 5.60 6.21 -17.59
N LEU A 129 4.56 6.23 -18.41
CA LEU A 129 3.80 5.02 -18.75
C LEU A 129 4.30 4.54 -20.11
N TRP A 130 4.45 3.23 -20.25
CA TRP A 130 5.01 2.65 -21.47
C TRP A 130 4.55 1.21 -21.70
N GLN A 131 4.71 0.73 -22.93
CA GLN A 131 4.58 -0.68 -23.31
C GLN A 131 5.65 -1.04 -24.32
N TRP A 132 6.05 -2.31 -24.41
CA TRP A 132 6.90 -2.75 -25.51
C TRP A 132 6.18 -2.54 -26.85
N ALA A 133 6.92 -2.13 -27.87
CA ALA A 133 6.37 -1.98 -29.21
C ALA A 133 6.27 -3.37 -29.88
N ASP A 134 5.11 -3.67 -30.46
CA ASP A 134 4.96 -4.83 -31.33
C ASP A 134 5.52 -4.52 -32.72
N GLU A 135 5.92 -5.55 -33.48
CA GLU A 135 6.43 -5.40 -34.86
C GLU A 135 5.46 -4.65 -35.79
N LYS A 136 4.15 -4.66 -35.46
CA LYS A 136 3.08 -3.98 -36.21
C LYS A 136 2.89 -2.50 -35.82
N CYS A 137 3.50 -2.07 -34.73
CA CYS A 137 3.34 -0.72 -34.17
C CYS A 137 4.51 0.19 -34.52
N GLU A 138 5.34 -0.17 -35.51
CA GLU A 138 6.38 0.72 -35.99
C GLU A 138 5.75 1.97 -36.62
N PRO A 139 6.10 3.18 -36.14
CA PRO A 139 5.60 4.40 -36.75
C PRO A 139 6.21 4.53 -38.15
N THR A 140 5.49 4.09 -39.17
CA THR A 140 5.71 4.58 -40.53
C THR A 140 5.23 6.02 -40.58
N SER A 141 5.80 6.86 -41.44
CA SER A 141 5.69 8.33 -41.39
C SER A 141 4.27 8.94 -41.52
N ASN A 142 3.19 8.16 -41.45
CA ASN A 142 1.78 8.58 -41.51
C ASN A 142 0.90 8.01 -40.35
N THR A 143 1.48 7.69 -39.18
CA THR A 143 0.83 6.84 -38.14
C THR A 143 0.33 7.55 -36.87
N GLU A 144 -0.48 8.61 -36.98
CA GLU A 144 -1.30 9.02 -35.81
C GLU A 144 -2.40 7.99 -35.50
N THR A 145 -2.89 7.29 -36.53
CA THR A 145 -3.98 6.31 -36.42
C THR A 145 -3.56 4.98 -35.79
N SER A 146 -2.29 4.55 -35.92
CA SER A 146 -1.85 3.24 -35.41
C SER A 146 -1.41 3.26 -33.94
N THR A 147 -1.06 4.42 -33.39
CA THR A 147 -0.67 4.55 -31.98
C THR A 147 -1.89 4.66 -31.08
N GLU A 148 -2.97 5.33 -31.50
CA GLU A 148 -4.25 5.38 -30.75
C GLU A 148 -4.90 4.01 -30.56
N GLU A 149 -4.70 3.08 -31.50
CA GLU A 149 -5.22 1.70 -31.43
C GLU A 149 -4.49 0.83 -30.39
N THR A 150 -3.31 1.25 -29.93
CA THR A 150 -2.58 0.54 -28.88
C THR A 150 -3.17 0.79 -27.49
N LYS A 151 -2.91 -0.13 -26.54
CA LYS A 151 -3.33 0.03 -25.14
C LYS A 151 -2.81 1.34 -24.54
N ILE A 152 -1.55 1.68 -24.80
CA ILE A 152 -0.94 2.92 -24.34
C ILE A 152 -1.56 4.16 -25.01
N GLY A 153 -1.90 4.09 -26.29
CA GLY A 153 -2.61 5.15 -27.00
C GLY A 153 -3.97 5.46 -26.37
N GLY A 154 -4.75 4.40 -26.09
CA GLY A 154 -6.03 4.54 -25.39
C GLY A 154 -5.88 5.20 -24.01
N ILE A 155 -4.86 4.81 -23.23
CA ILE A 155 -4.59 5.37 -21.89
C ILE A 155 -4.12 6.83 -21.99
N HIS A 156 -3.24 7.15 -22.95
CA HIS A 156 -2.77 8.50 -23.20
C HIS A 156 -3.92 9.44 -23.55
N LYS A 157 -4.78 9.02 -24.49
CA LYS A 157 -6.00 9.74 -24.87
C LYS A 157 -6.94 9.92 -23.68
N TYR A 158 -7.21 8.86 -22.92
CA TYR A 158 -8.00 8.95 -21.69
C TYR A 158 -7.45 9.99 -20.71
N ILE A 159 -6.14 10.00 -20.46
CA ILE A 159 -5.52 10.96 -19.56
C ILE A 159 -5.63 12.38 -20.12
N LYS A 160 -5.28 12.62 -21.39
CA LYS A 160 -5.40 13.95 -22.03
C LYS A 160 -6.84 14.47 -21.98
N ASP A 161 -7.79 13.69 -22.48
CA ASP A 161 -9.21 14.06 -22.52
C ASP A 161 -9.74 14.36 -21.13
N THR A 162 -9.39 13.53 -20.14
CA THR A 162 -9.88 13.71 -18.78
C THR A 162 -9.25 14.95 -18.13
N ILE A 163 -7.93 15.19 -18.30
CA ILE A 163 -7.24 16.40 -17.79
C ILE A 163 -7.83 17.67 -18.38
N SER A 164 -8.09 17.69 -19.69
CA SER A 164 -8.64 18.84 -20.42
C SER A 164 -10.13 19.06 -20.16
N SER A 165 -10.84 18.04 -19.66
CA SER A 165 -12.24 18.19 -19.28
C SER A 165 -12.40 18.97 -17.97
N ASP A 166 -13.31 19.96 -17.98
CA ASP A 166 -13.84 20.55 -16.73
C ASP A 166 -14.72 19.56 -15.95
N ALA A 167 -15.02 18.40 -16.54
CA ALA A 167 -15.83 17.33 -16.01
C ALA A 167 -15.12 16.44 -14.97
N LEU A 168 -13.86 16.72 -14.62
CA LEU A 168 -13.17 16.07 -13.51
C LEU A 168 -13.83 16.51 -12.18
N VAL A 169 -14.91 15.81 -11.82
CA VAL A 169 -15.56 15.91 -10.51
C VAL A 169 -14.63 15.27 -9.48
N TYR A 170 -14.73 15.71 -8.23
CA TYR A 170 -14.11 14.98 -7.12
C TYR A 170 -14.55 13.51 -7.16
N THR A 171 -13.59 12.61 -7.37
CA THR A 171 -13.82 11.16 -7.41
C THR A 171 -13.09 10.48 -6.27
N ASN A 172 -13.68 9.42 -5.74
CA ASN A 172 -13.04 8.60 -4.73
C ASN A 172 -11.81 7.90 -5.34
N ILE A 173 -10.62 8.23 -4.83
CA ILE A 173 -9.33 7.69 -5.30
C ILE A 173 -9.14 6.21 -4.89
N PHE A 174 -9.97 5.73 -3.97
CA PHE A 174 -9.98 4.39 -3.41
C PHE A 174 -11.18 3.56 -3.87
N ASN A 175 -11.54 3.67 -5.15
CA ASN A 175 -12.42 2.67 -5.75
C ASN A 175 -11.59 1.41 -6.07
N LEU A 176 -11.77 0.36 -5.26
CA LEU A 176 -10.91 -0.82 -5.28
C LEU A 176 -11.40 -1.92 -6.23
N ASP A 177 -12.62 -1.77 -6.73
CA ASP A 177 -13.35 -2.82 -7.47
C ASP A 177 -13.27 -4.18 -6.75
N VAL A 178 -13.38 -4.13 -5.42
CA VAL A 178 -13.53 -5.30 -4.56
C VAL A 178 -15.00 -5.40 -4.19
N GLY A 179 -15.53 -6.62 -4.14
CA GLY A 179 -16.94 -6.87 -3.86
C GLY A 179 -17.42 -6.17 -2.59
N ALA A 180 -18.73 -5.93 -2.52
CA ALA A 180 -19.36 -5.29 -1.38
C ALA A 180 -19.06 -6.06 -0.08
N HIS A 181 -18.81 -5.33 1.01
CA HIS A 181 -18.60 -5.91 2.32
C HIS A 181 -19.51 -5.23 3.34
N HIS A 182 -20.32 -6.03 4.04
CA HIS A 182 -21.36 -5.48 4.92
C HIS A 182 -20.84 -5.06 6.29
N GLU A 183 -19.71 -5.64 6.72
CA GLU A 183 -19.09 -5.37 8.01
C GLU A 183 -18.12 -4.19 7.91
N CYS A 184 -18.00 -3.42 8.98
CA CYS A 184 -17.02 -2.33 9.07
C CYS A 184 -15.61 -2.93 9.18
N SER A 185 -14.83 -2.79 8.10
CA SER A 185 -13.45 -3.26 8.00
C SER A 185 -12.61 -2.21 7.28
N PRO A 186 -11.43 -1.84 7.80
CA PRO A 186 -10.57 -0.86 7.14
C PRO A 186 -9.83 -1.46 5.94
N ILE A 187 -9.37 -0.59 5.05
CA ILE A 187 -8.30 -0.89 4.10
C ILE A 187 -7.02 -0.30 4.64
N ILE A 188 -5.98 -1.12 4.75
CA ILE A 188 -4.66 -0.66 5.21
C ILE A 188 -3.76 -0.46 4.01
N TYR A 189 -3.10 0.70 3.93
CA TYR A 189 -1.98 0.94 3.04
C TYR A 189 -0.68 1.02 3.83
N GLN A 190 0.32 0.30 3.36
CA GLN A 190 1.65 0.32 3.95
C GLN A 190 2.69 0.51 2.84
N PRO A 191 3.67 1.41 2.99
CA PRO A 191 4.78 1.50 2.06
C PRO A 191 5.42 0.13 1.77
N ALA A 192 5.47 -0.23 0.49
CA ALA A 192 6.05 -1.47 -0.01
C ALA A 192 7.56 -1.29 -0.17
N VAL A 193 8.26 -1.39 0.96
CA VAL A 193 9.72 -1.28 1.02
C VAL A 193 10.30 -2.66 1.32
N ASP A 194 10.74 -3.36 0.26
CA ASP A 194 11.05 -4.79 0.29
C ASP A 194 12.14 -5.20 1.31
N GLY A 195 13.07 -4.31 1.61
CA GLY A 195 14.16 -4.58 2.57
C GLY A 195 13.69 -4.67 4.03
N MET A 196 12.58 -4.02 4.39
CA MET A 196 12.14 -3.94 5.78
C MET A 196 11.55 -5.26 6.33
N LYS A 197 11.09 -6.17 5.45
CA LYS A 197 10.45 -7.46 5.81
C LYS A 197 9.31 -7.34 6.84
N ASN A 198 8.73 -6.15 6.92
CA ASN A 198 7.85 -5.74 8.00
C ASN A 198 6.39 -5.62 7.54
N PHE A 199 5.89 -6.64 6.84
CA PHE A 199 4.52 -6.67 6.31
C PHE A 199 3.49 -7.11 7.35
N ILE A 200 2.22 -6.77 7.08
CA ILE A 200 1.08 -7.24 7.88
C ILE A 200 0.82 -8.72 7.55
N ARG A 201 0.74 -9.55 8.60
CA ARG A 201 0.39 -10.97 8.53
C ARG A 201 -1.04 -11.25 8.90
N GLU A 202 -1.62 -10.46 9.79
CA GLU A 202 -2.99 -10.66 10.25
C GLU A 202 -3.69 -9.32 10.48
N ILE A 203 -4.97 -9.27 10.13
CA ILE A 203 -5.87 -8.15 10.39
C ILE A 203 -7.10 -8.72 11.09
N HIS A 204 -7.32 -8.35 12.35
CA HIS A 204 -8.51 -8.76 13.09
C HIS A 204 -9.40 -7.56 13.36
N CYS A 205 -10.70 -7.67 13.09
CA CYS A 205 -11.69 -6.64 13.37
C CYS A 205 -12.69 -7.18 14.40
N SER A 206 -12.60 -6.70 15.63
CA SER A 206 -13.46 -7.09 16.74
C SER A 206 -14.42 -5.95 17.10
N THR A 207 -15.72 -6.18 16.97
CA THR A 207 -16.73 -5.17 17.37
C THR A 207 -16.90 -5.21 18.89
N LYS A 208 -16.65 -4.08 19.56
CA LYS A 208 -16.93 -3.86 20.99
C LYS A 208 -18.39 -3.41 21.18
N HIS A 209 -18.82 -3.38 22.43
CA HIS A 209 -20.20 -3.08 22.83
C HIS A 209 -20.78 -1.84 22.15
N GLU A 210 -22.03 -1.95 21.72
CA GLU A 210 -22.82 -0.85 21.19
C GLU A 210 -23.31 0.03 22.35
N THR A 211 -23.05 1.34 22.27
CA THR A 211 -23.51 2.31 23.27
C THR A 211 -24.07 3.53 22.55
N ASN A 212 -25.31 3.91 22.87
CA ASN A 212 -25.97 5.12 22.33
C ASN A 212 -25.98 5.21 20.79
N GLY A 213 -26.24 4.10 20.10
CA GLY A 213 -26.30 4.04 18.64
C GLY A 213 -24.92 4.11 17.97
N LYS A 214 -23.83 4.10 18.73
CA LYS A 214 -22.46 4.00 18.23
C LYS A 214 -21.86 2.64 18.57
N LYS A 215 -21.08 2.11 17.64
CA LYS A 215 -20.27 0.92 17.82
C LYS A 215 -18.80 1.24 17.64
N GLU A 216 -17.98 0.54 18.41
CA GLU A 216 -16.53 0.62 18.31
C GLU A 216 -16.02 -0.66 17.66
N VAL A 217 -15.19 -0.55 16.63
CA VAL A 217 -14.50 -1.69 16.03
C VAL A 217 -13.03 -1.58 16.36
N GLU A 218 -12.54 -2.45 17.23
CA GLU A 218 -11.13 -2.62 17.50
C GLU A 218 -10.48 -3.38 16.35
N VAL A 219 -9.50 -2.75 15.73
CA VAL A 219 -8.71 -3.35 14.66
C VAL A 219 -7.35 -3.69 15.21
N THR A 220 -6.95 -4.95 15.11
CA THR A 220 -5.64 -5.43 15.53
C THR A 220 -4.84 -5.91 14.32
N LEU A 221 -3.68 -5.28 14.10
CA LEU A 221 -2.74 -5.64 13.04
C LEU A 221 -1.57 -6.42 13.64
N VAL A 222 -1.25 -7.57 13.08
CA VAL A 222 -0.08 -8.38 13.45
C VAL A 222 0.97 -8.26 12.35
N PHE A 223 2.13 -7.71 12.66
CA PHE A 223 3.23 -7.53 11.72
C PHE A 223 4.22 -8.70 11.79
N ASN A 224 4.95 -8.91 10.70
CA ASN A 224 5.92 -10.00 10.61
C ASN A 224 7.13 -9.81 11.54
N ASN A 225 7.69 -8.60 11.64
CA ASN A 225 8.85 -8.32 12.49
C ASN A 225 9.09 -6.81 12.70
N GLU A 226 9.32 -6.35 13.92
CA GLU A 226 9.72 -4.95 14.20
C GLU A 226 11.21 -4.90 14.57
N GLU A 227 12.08 -4.54 13.61
CA GLU A 227 13.51 -4.31 13.89
C GLU A 227 13.76 -2.82 14.17
N LEU A 228 13.76 -2.43 15.45
CA LEU A 228 14.03 -1.04 15.87
C LEU A 228 15.49 -0.62 15.60
N ARG A 229 15.69 0.66 15.21
CA ARG A 229 16.92 1.16 14.56
C ARG A 229 18.09 1.48 15.49
N LYS A 230 17.84 2.03 16.69
CA LYS A 230 18.87 2.80 17.42
C LYS A 230 19.73 2.00 18.40
N HIS A 231 19.42 0.73 18.66
CA HIS A 231 20.21 -0.05 19.59
C HIS A 231 20.23 -1.55 19.24
N LYS A 232 21.10 -1.96 18.29
CA LYS A 232 21.32 -3.39 17.96
C LYS A 232 21.65 -4.27 19.18
N ILE A 233 22.30 -3.71 20.20
CA ILE A 233 22.61 -4.41 21.46
C ILE A 233 21.36 -4.51 22.35
N LEU A 234 20.51 -3.48 22.39
CA LEU A 234 19.23 -3.57 23.09
C LEU A 234 18.22 -4.41 22.32
N ASN A 235 18.23 -4.56 21.00
CA ASN A 235 17.27 -5.43 20.30
C ASN A 235 17.33 -6.88 20.80
N LYS A 236 18.52 -7.47 21.00
CA LYS A 236 18.60 -8.82 21.62
C LYS A 236 18.09 -8.85 23.06
N MET A 237 18.28 -7.78 23.82
CA MET A 237 17.81 -7.68 25.20
C MET A 237 16.31 -7.36 25.26
N TYR A 238 15.79 -6.63 24.28
CA TYR A 238 14.41 -6.15 24.13
C TYR A 238 13.53 -7.21 23.50
N GLU A 239 14.04 -8.00 22.54
CA GLU A 239 13.47 -9.27 22.09
C GLU A 239 13.37 -10.23 23.26
N ARG A 240 14.43 -10.40 24.07
CA ARG A 240 14.37 -11.21 25.30
C ARG A 240 13.41 -10.65 26.34
N ILE A 241 13.34 -9.34 26.53
CA ILE A 241 12.36 -8.70 27.44
C ILE A 241 10.94 -8.83 26.88
N ARG A 242 10.71 -8.72 25.57
CA ARG A 242 9.41 -8.94 24.93
C ARG A 242 9.00 -10.41 25.01
N LEU A 243 9.93 -11.34 24.83
CA LEU A 243 9.71 -12.77 25.06
C LEU A 243 9.39 -13.05 26.53
N ALA A 244 10.13 -12.46 27.46
CA ALA A 244 10.00 -12.69 28.90
C ALA A 244 8.81 -11.97 29.54
N LYS A 245 8.46 -10.77 29.07
CA LYS A 245 7.40 -9.91 29.63
C LYS A 245 6.07 -10.05 28.89
N TYR A 246 6.10 -10.31 27.59
CA TYR A 246 4.90 -10.36 26.73
C TYR A 246 4.76 -11.66 25.91
N GLY A 247 5.71 -12.60 26.01
CA GLY A 247 5.67 -13.91 25.37
C GLY A 247 5.90 -13.94 23.85
N ARG A 248 6.43 -12.88 23.23
CA ARG A 248 6.30 -12.67 21.77
C ARG A 248 7.51 -12.12 21.04
N LEU A 249 7.59 -12.50 19.75
CA LEU A 249 8.50 -11.95 18.72
C LEU A 249 7.80 -11.01 17.72
N ARG A 250 6.49 -11.14 17.52
CA ARG A 250 5.75 -10.35 16.51
C ARG A 250 5.25 -9.05 17.10
N ASP A 251 5.32 -8.00 16.28
CA ASP A 251 4.78 -6.72 16.64
C ASP A 251 3.30 -6.62 16.30
N ILE A 252 2.54 -5.99 17.18
CA ILE A 252 1.10 -5.97 17.07
C ILE A 252 0.64 -4.58 17.47
N GLU A 253 -0.15 -3.96 16.61
CA GLU A 253 -0.72 -2.65 16.89
C GLU A 253 -2.24 -2.70 16.82
N SER A 254 -2.89 -1.75 17.47
CA SER A 254 -4.35 -1.67 17.45
C SER A 254 -4.86 -0.25 17.49
N PHE A 255 -5.93 -0.01 16.73
CA PHE A 255 -6.67 1.25 16.72
C PHE A 255 -8.16 0.96 16.80
N VAL A 256 -8.95 2.00 17.07
CA VAL A 256 -10.41 1.90 17.14
C VAL A 256 -11.05 2.70 16.02
N ILE A 257 -12.03 2.10 15.37
CA ILE A 257 -12.93 2.75 14.42
C ILE A 257 -14.25 3.03 15.12
N MET A 258 -14.70 4.28 15.06
CA MET A 258 -16.02 4.70 15.53
C MET A 258 -17.01 4.65 14.37
N ALA A 259 -18.06 3.85 14.49
CA ALA A 259 -19.09 3.71 13.47
C ALA A 259 -20.50 3.88 14.06
N ASP A 260 -21.42 4.31 13.21
CA ASP A 260 -22.84 4.33 13.53
C ASP A 260 -23.41 2.91 13.46
N SER A 261 -24.30 2.56 14.39
CA SER A 261 -24.74 1.17 14.56
C SER A 261 -25.83 0.77 13.57
N ASP A 262 -26.60 1.75 13.09
CA ASP A 262 -27.71 1.53 12.15
C ASP A 262 -27.22 1.18 10.74
N ASP A 263 -26.17 1.86 10.26
CA ASP A 263 -25.72 1.77 8.87
C ASP A 263 -24.24 1.38 8.72
N ASN A 264 -23.51 1.22 9.82
CA ASN A 264 -22.07 0.94 9.87
C ASN A 264 -21.18 2.05 9.28
N ASN A 265 -21.71 3.25 9.06
CA ASN A 265 -20.93 4.36 8.54
C ASN A 265 -19.89 4.80 9.57
N VAL A 266 -18.65 4.89 9.11
CA VAL A 266 -17.52 5.23 9.96
C VAL A 266 -17.36 6.74 10.02
N ASN A 267 -17.24 7.29 11.23
CA ASN A 267 -17.17 8.74 11.45
C ASN A 267 -15.98 9.19 12.29
N GLY A 268 -15.21 8.27 12.89
CA GLY A 268 -14.04 8.62 13.70
C GLY A 268 -13.00 7.49 13.81
N LEU A 269 -11.76 7.88 14.10
CA LEU A 269 -10.61 6.99 14.27
C LEU A 269 -9.83 7.37 15.54
N CYS A 270 -9.43 6.38 16.33
CA CYS A 270 -8.61 6.58 17.53
C CYS A 270 -7.33 5.77 17.45
N PHE A 271 -6.17 6.45 17.47
CA PHE A 271 -4.84 5.87 17.28
C PHE A 271 -4.00 5.91 18.56
N THR A 272 -4.56 5.49 19.68
CA THR A 272 -3.90 5.56 21.00
C THR A 272 -2.49 4.97 20.99
N LYS A 273 -1.49 5.80 21.28
CA LYS A 273 -0.04 5.51 21.30
C LYS A 273 0.60 5.15 19.97
N ILE A 274 -0.15 5.21 18.87
CA ILE A 274 0.30 4.80 17.54
C ILE A 274 0.00 5.84 16.46
N TYR A 275 -0.41 7.05 16.81
CA TYR A 275 -0.66 8.08 15.80
C TYR A 275 0.66 8.59 15.19
N SER A 276 0.79 8.52 13.87
CA SER A 276 2.02 8.95 13.18
C SER A 276 2.14 10.48 13.07
N GLY A 277 1.03 11.21 13.08
CA GLY A 277 1.03 12.62 12.71
C GLY A 277 1.68 12.83 11.34
N LYS A 278 2.63 13.76 11.25
CA LYS A 278 3.34 14.10 10.00
C LYS A 278 4.62 13.27 9.76
N ASN A 279 4.90 12.29 10.61
CA ASN A 279 6.12 11.50 10.54
C ASN A 279 6.01 10.43 9.44
N ASP A 280 7.13 10.13 8.79
CA ASP A 280 7.23 9.19 7.67
C ASP A 280 8.12 7.99 8.00
N LEU A 281 8.50 7.23 6.98
CA LEU A 281 9.36 6.06 7.17
C LEU A 281 10.74 6.40 7.75
N GLU A 282 11.24 7.63 7.72
CA GLU A 282 12.53 7.99 8.33
C GLU A 282 12.44 8.05 9.87
N GLU A 283 11.25 7.97 10.44
CA GLU A 283 11.03 7.98 11.89
C GLU A 283 10.79 6.57 12.48
N ASP A 284 11.29 6.34 13.69
CA ASP A 284 11.40 5.01 14.32
C ASP A 284 10.90 4.90 15.77
N THR A 285 10.53 6.02 16.39
CA THR A 285 10.11 6.05 17.81
C THR A 285 8.87 6.91 18.02
N ILE A 286 7.97 6.94 17.04
CA ILE A 286 6.77 7.77 17.10
C ILE A 286 5.70 7.05 17.90
N HIS A 287 5.19 7.72 18.92
CA HIS A 287 4.08 7.27 19.76
C HIS A 287 3.14 8.46 20.02
N GLY A 288 2.52 8.95 18.94
CA GLY A 288 1.52 10.02 19.02
C GLY A 288 0.24 9.54 19.70
N ASP A 289 -0.68 10.48 19.98
CA ASP A 289 -1.91 10.29 20.74
C ASP A 289 -1.68 9.60 22.10
N PRO A 290 -1.47 10.37 23.19
CA PRO A 290 -1.37 9.77 24.52
C PRO A 290 -2.57 8.89 24.89
N GLU A 291 -2.39 8.03 25.88
CA GLU A 291 -3.51 7.37 26.54
C GLU A 291 -4.45 8.42 27.15
N GLY A 292 -5.73 8.35 26.78
CA GLY A 292 -6.78 9.25 27.26
C GLY A 292 -7.88 9.47 26.23
N ASP A 293 -8.92 10.20 26.65
CA ASP A 293 -10.07 10.58 25.82
C ASP A 293 -9.69 11.75 24.89
N LEU A 294 -8.92 11.46 23.85
CA LEU A 294 -8.76 12.39 22.74
C LEU A 294 -10.01 12.34 21.85
N PRO A 295 -10.42 13.49 21.28
CA PRO A 295 -11.47 13.47 20.28
C PRO A 295 -11.02 12.61 19.09
N PRO A 296 -11.90 11.73 18.55
CA PRO A 296 -11.55 10.90 17.42
C PRO A 296 -11.09 11.73 16.22
N HIS A 297 -10.07 11.26 15.51
CA HIS A 297 -9.64 11.82 14.24
C HIS A 297 -10.72 11.60 13.19
N ARG A 298 -10.97 12.63 12.38
CA ARG A 298 -11.93 12.54 11.27
C ARG A 298 -11.35 11.67 10.17
N VAL A 299 -12.13 10.70 9.70
CA VAL A 299 -11.77 9.87 8.54
C VAL A 299 -11.62 10.75 7.30
N LYS A 300 -10.48 10.64 6.62
CA LYS A 300 -10.20 11.41 5.38
C LYS A 300 -10.62 10.68 4.12
N TYR A 301 -10.53 9.37 4.09
CA TYR A 301 -10.73 8.56 2.90
C TYR A 301 -11.47 7.27 3.22
N TYR A 302 -12.24 6.80 2.25
CA TYR A 302 -13.02 5.58 2.35
C TYR A 302 -12.90 4.76 1.07
N ALA A 303 -12.92 3.43 1.17
CA ALA A 303 -12.98 2.54 0.02
C ALA A 303 -14.43 2.21 -0.33
N ASN A 304 -14.83 2.50 -1.57
CA ASN A 304 -16.15 2.20 -2.16
C ASN A 304 -17.37 2.88 -1.47
N ASP A 305 -17.52 2.78 -0.15
CA ASP A 305 -18.59 3.35 0.67
C ASP A 305 -18.05 3.86 2.03
N TYR A 306 -18.91 4.41 2.89
CA TYR A 306 -18.51 4.99 4.17
C TYR A 306 -18.20 3.99 5.30
N LYS A 307 -18.24 2.67 5.03
CA LYS A 307 -17.98 1.62 6.04
C LYS A 307 -16.53 1.21 6.11
N HIS A 308 -15.75 1.55 5.09
CA HIS A 308 -14.39 1.06 4.91
C HIS A 308 -13.38 2.21 4.92
N PRO A 309 -12.97 2.71 6.10
CA PRO A 309 -11.99 3.78 6.18
C PRO A 309 -10.64 3.31 5.64
N ILE A 310 -9.90 4.23 5.04
CA ILE A 310 -8.51 4.00 4.64
C ILE A 310 -7.56 4.42 5.77
N ILE A 311 -6.62 3.55 6.09
CA ILE A 311 -5.61 3.77 7.13
C ILE A 311 -4.23 3.60 6.51
N PHE A 312 -3.31 4.52 6.82
CA PHE A 312 -1.93 4.46 6.34
C PHE A 312 -1.01 4.09 7.50
N VAL A 313 -0.19 3.05 7.29
CA VAL A 313 1.00 2.79 8.10
C VAL A 313 2.11 3.69 7.56
N ASN A 314 2.58 4.63 8.37
CA ASN A 314 3.44 5.71 7.89
C ASN A 314 4.90 5.58 8.32
N THR A 315 5.15 4.92 9.44
CA THR A 315 6.50 4.85 10.03
C THR A 315 7.01 3.41 10.08
N SER A 316 8.31 3.27 10.33
CA SER A 316 8.94 1.95 10.44
C SER A 316 8.57 1.17 11.71
N ASN A 317 8.11 1.87 12.75
CA ASN A 317 7.55 1.32 13.98
C ASN A 317 6.01 1.25 13.95
N HIS A 318 5.41 1.17 12.76
CA HIS A 318 3.97 0.94 12.56
C HIS A 318 3.01 2.02 13.07
N SER A 319 3.47 3.23 13.30
CA SER A 319 2.56 4.32 13.58
C SER A 319 1.68 4.60 12.36
N MET A 320 0.41 4.88 12.62
CA MET A 320 -0.65 4.98 11.64
C MET A 320 -1.33 6.34 11.67
N ALA A 321 -1.93 6.72 10.55
CA ALA A 321 -2.82 7.86 10.48
C ALA A 321 -3.89 7.69 9.37
N GLU A 322 -4.83 8.61 9.36
CA GLU A 322 -5.87 8.76 8.33
C GLU A 322 -5.34 9.43 7.05
N HIS A 323 -4.05 9.76 6.98
CA HIS A 323 -3.40 10.34 5.81
C HIS A 323 -2.02 9.72 5.53
N ASP A 324 -1.64 9.78 4.26
CA ASP A 324 -0.38 9.26 3.74
C ASP A 324 0.75 10.28 3.91
N THR A 325 1.82 9.91 4.61
CA THR A 325 3.06 10.70 4.71
C THR A 325 4.17 10.19 3.78
N ASN A 326 3.92 9.13 3.02
CA ASN A 326 4.85 8.53 2.07
C ASN A 326 4.26 8.49 0.64
N PRO A 327 3.81 9.63 0.07
CA PRO A 327 3.06 9.65 -1.19
C PRO A 327 3.84 9.08 -2.38
N ASP A 328 5.17 9.21 -2.36
CA ASP A 328 6.02 8.82 -3.48
C ASP A 328 6.33 7.33 -3.60
N LEU A 329 5.96 6.53 -2.58
CA LEU A 329 6.21 5.10 -2.52
C LEU A 329 4.96 4.31 -2.92
N TRP A 330 5.20 3.19 -3.62
CA TRP A 330 4.20 2.14 -3.77
C TRP A 330 3.76 1.67 -2.38
N LYS A 331 2.47 1.39 -2.23
CA LYS A 331 1.92 0.82 -1.00
C LYS A 331 1.35 -0.55 -1.26
N TRP A 332 1.61 -1.50 -0.37
CA TRP A 332 0.79 -2.69 -0.23
C TRP A 332 -0.63 -2.28 0.18
N GLU A 333 -1.61 -2.85 -0.50
CA GLU A 333 -3.04 -2.61 -0.31
C GLU A 333 -3.67 -3.85 0.35
N TYR A 334 -3.99 -3.74 1.63
CA TYR A 334 -4.59 -4.83 2.41
C TYR A 334 -6.10 -4.65 2.50
N ALA A 335 -6.85 -5.47 1.76
CA ALA A 335 -8.30 -5.53 1.79
C ALA A 335 -8.78 -6.81 2.51
N PRO A 336 -9.29 -6.73 3.76
CA PRO A 336 -9.55 -7.91 4.59
C PRO A 336 -10.53 -8.94 4.00
N TRP A 337 -11.43 -8.54 3.10
CA TRP A 337 -12.45 -9.41 2.54
C TRP A 337 -12.13 -9.94 1.13
N VAL A 338 -10.92 -9.70 0.62
CA VAL A 338 -10.47 -10.33 -0.64
C VAL A 338 -9.98 -11.75 -0.37
N ASP A 339 -10.30 -12.69 -1.25
CA ASP A 339 -10.05 -14.13 -1.06
C ASP A 339 -8.55 -14.50 -1.19
N GLU A 340 -7.85 -13.94 -2.18
CA GLU A 340 -6.45 -14.27 -2.52
C GLU A 340 -5.42 -13.42 -1.78
N LYS A 341 -5.61 -13.23 -0.47
CA LYS A 341 -4.75 -12.38 0.36
C LYS A 341 -3.55 -13.12 0.96
N PRO A 342 -2.36 -12.48 1.03
CA PRO A 342 -1.18 -13.04 1.68
C PRO A 342 -1.18 -12.83 3.22
N PHE A 343 -2.34 -12.65 3.84
CA PHE A 343 -2.49 -12.41 5.27
C PHE A 343 -3.78 -13.04 5.78
N ILE A 344 -3.91 -13.20 7.10
CA ILE A 344 -5.14 -13.69 7.74
C ILE A 344 -6.07 -12.52 8.01
N SER A 345 -7.36 -12.71 7.78
CA SER A 345 -8.39 -11.82 8.31
C SER A 345 -9.26 -12.56 9.31
N GLY A 346 -9.53 -11.94 10.45
CA GLY A 346 -10.31 -12.56 11.53
C GLY A 346 -11.06 -11.53 12.37
N LYS A 347 -11.61 -12.00 13.48
CA LYS A 347 -12.48 -11.22 14.38
C LYS A 347 -11.99 -11.20 15.83
N LYS A 348 -10.73 -11.56 16.05
CA LYS A 348 -10.15 -11.63 17.39
C LYS A 348 -9.95 -10.22 17.96
N SER A 349 -10.25 -10.03 19.24
CA SER A 349 -9.83 -8.83 19.96
C SER A 349 -8.31 -8.79 20.15
N ARG A 350 -7.78 -7.63 20.53
CA ARG A 350 -6.37 -7.48 20.90
C ARG A 350 -5.97 -8.49 21.98
N GLU A 351 -6.83 -8.72 22.98
CA GLU A 351 -6.60 -9.68 24.06
C GLU A 351 -6.57 -11.13 23.56
N GLU A 352 -7.45 -11.49 22.64
CA GLU A 352 -7.50 -12.83 22.06
C GLU A 352 -6.32 -13.12 21.12
N VAL A 353 -5.88 -12.12 20.35
CA VAL A 353 -4.64 -12.20 19.57
C VAL A 353 -3.45 -12.37 20.52
N ASN A 354 -3.51 -11.75 21.70
CA ASN A 354 -2.46 -11.82 22.71
C ASN A 354 -2.39 -13.16 23.46
N LYS A 355 -3.53 -13.81 23.71
CA LYS A 355 -3.69 -14.97 24.61
C LYS A 355 -2.81 -16.20 24.28
N PRO A 356 -2.73 -16.68 23.01
CA PRO A 356 -1.89 -17.84 22.66
C PRO A 356 -0.41 -17.68 23.02
N TYR A 357 0.04 -16.43 23.21
CA TYR A 357 1.42 -16.13 23.54
C TYR A 357 1.69 -16.03 25.05
N PHE A 358 0.65 -15.90 25.87
CA PHE A 358 0.79 -15.93 27.33
C PHE A 358 0.74 -17.36 27.88
N GLU A 359 -0.07 -18.25 27.27
CA GLU A 359 -0.25 -19.64 27.74
C GLU A 359 0.99 -20.54 27.51
N LEU A 360 1.90 -20.16 26.61
CA LEU A 360 3.18 -20.86 26.38
C LEU A 360 4.24 -20.62 27.47
N ASN A 361 3.98 -19.73 28.43
CA ASN A 361 4.94 -19.28 29.44
C ASN A 361 4.52 -19.56 30.89
N THR A 362 3.54 -20.45 31.12
CA THR A 362 3.27 -20.92 32.49
C THR A 362 4.18 -22.12 32.76
N PRO A 363 5.14 -22.05 33.71
CA PRO A 363 5.84 -23.24 34.14
C PRO A 363 4.81 -24.21 34.71
N GLN A 364 4.81 -25.46 34.24
CA GLN A 364 4.16 -26.55 34.98
C GLN A 364 4.90 -26.80 36.30
#